data_AF-R1IC93-F1
#
_entry.id   AF-R1IC93-F1
#
_cell.length_a   1.000
_cell.length_b   1.000
_cell.length_c   1.000
_cell.angle_alpha   90.00
_cell.angle_beta   90.00
_cell.angle_gamma   90.00
#
_symmetry.space_group_name_H-M   'P 1'
#
loop_
_entity.id
_entity.type
_entity.pdbx_description
1 polymer ?
#
loop_
_entity_poly.entity_id
_entity_poly.type
_entity_poly.pdbx_seq_one_letter_code
_entity_poly.pdbx_strand_id
1 'polypeptide(L)' 'MTHSLSSLYSDVSNLVTLVEEAKRQHIEMLNIFLPYALDTAELEKIRRKTGALVTQHEGDRDFLQIML' A
#
# COMPACT_ATOMS: atom_id res chain seq x y z
N MET A 1 1.29 -3.12 19.60
CA MET A 1 2.07 -4.14 18.86
C MET A 1 2.26 -3.62 17.45
N THR A 2 3.48 -3.27 17.07
CA THR A 2 3.79 -2.78 15.72
C THR A 2 3.85 -3.98 14.78
N HIS A 3 2.80 -4.17 13.97
CA HIS A 3 2.85 -5.13 12.87
C HIS A 3 3.79 -4.59 11.81
N SER A 4 5.05 -5.01 11.87
CA SER A 4 6.01 -4.83 10.78
C SER A 4 5.50 -5.58 9.55
N LEU A 5 5.64 -4.99 8.36
CA LEU A 5 5.43 -5.70 7.11
C LEU A 5 6.35 -6.93 7.11
N SER A 6 5.81 -8.11 6.81
CA SER A 6 6.53 -9.37 6.97
C SER A 6 7.46 -9.57 5.78
N SER A 7 8.73 -9.84 6.05
CA SER A 7 9.74 -10.13 5.02
C SER A 7 9.51 -11.46 4.29
N LEU A 8 8.57 -12.29 4.76
CA LEU A 8 8.19 -13.55 4.12
C LEU A 8 7.22 -13.35 2.96
N TYR A 9 6.58 -12.18 2.86
CA TYR A 9 5.62 -11.86 1.82
C TYR A 9 6.19 -10.80 0.88
N SER A 10 5.81 -10.87 -0.41
CA SER A 10 6.12 -9.79 -1.34
C SER A 10 5.51 -8.48 -0.83
N ASP A 11 6.13 -7.34 -1.16
CA ASP A 11 5.66 -6.02 -0.74
C ASP A 11 4.22 -5.75 -1.18
N VAL A 12 3.83 -6.24 -2.36
CA VAL A 12 2.44 -6.27 -2.83
C VAL A 12 1.51 -6.96 -1.83
N SER A 13 1.88 -8.13 -1.31
CA SER A 13 1.05 -8.88 -0.38
C SER A 13 0.94 -8.17 0.96
N ASN A 14 2.04 -7.60 1.44
CA ASN A 14 2.08 -6.79 2.66
C ASN A 14 1.16 -5.55 2.54
N LEU A 15 1.22 -4.85 1.41
CA LEU A 15 0.38 -3.67 1.15
C LEU A 15 -1.11 -4.03 1.03
N VAL A 16 -1.43 -5.16 0.37
CA VAL A 16 -2.80 -5.66 0.33
C VAL A 16 -3.32 -5.94 1.74
N THR A 17 -2.54 -6.63 2.59
CA THR A 17 -2.94 -6.89 3.98
C THR A 17 -3.13 -5.59 4.76
N LEU A 18 -2.23 -4.62 4.62
CA LEU A 18 -2.33 -3.33 5.30
C LEU A 18 -3.59 -2.55 4.89
N VAL A 19 -3.92 -2.56 3.59
CA VAL A 19 -5.13 -1.92 3.07
C VAL A 19 -6.39 -2.57 3.65
N GLU A 20 -6.46 -3.91 3.69
CA GLU A 20 -7.61 -4.61 4.26
C GLU A 20 -7.77 -4.35 5.76
N GLU A 21 -6.67 -4.27 6.52
CA GLU A 21 -6.72 -3.89 7.94
C GLU A 21 -7.19 -2.45 8.14
N ALA A 22 -6.76 -1.53 7.28
CA ALA A 22 -7.18 -0.14 7.34
C ALA A 22 -8.67 0.03 7.04
N LYS A 23 -9.20 -0.73 6.06
CA LYS A 23 -10.65 -0.81 5.78
C LYS A 23 -11.43 -1.31 7.00
N ARG A 24 -10.95 -2.36 7.66
CA ARG A 24 -11.56 -2.90 8.90
C ARG A 24 -11.58 -1.88 10.05
N GLN A 25 -10.61 -0.97 10.08
CA GLN A 25 -10.48 0.07 11.09
C GLN A 25 -11.17 1.40 10.70
N HIS A 26 -11.92 1.43 9.60
CA HIS A 26 -12.57 2.63 9.07
C HIS A 26 -11.58 3.78 8.79
N ILE A 27 -10.36 3.45 8.41
CA ILE A 27 -9.40 4.43 7.91
C ILE A 27 -9.76 4.75 6.46
N GLU A 28 -9.83 6.04 6.12
CA GLU A 28 -10.21 6.48 4.77
C GLU A 28 -9.01 6.59 3.82
N MET A 29 -7.82 6.86 4.37
CA MET A 29 -6.61 7.10 3.60
C MET A 29 -5.36 6.58 4.30
N LEU A 30 -4.45 5.98 3.52
CA LEU A 30 -3.11 5.61 3.93
C LEU A 30 -2.08 6.39 3.13
N ASN A 31 -1.08 6.96 3.81
CA ASN A 31 0.12 7.50 3.18
C ASN A 31 1.31 6.65 3.63
N ILE A 32 1.90 5.91 2.69
CA ILE A 32 2.92 4.90 2.98
C ILE A 32 4.23 5.35 2.34
N PHE A 33 5.27 5.52 3.15
CA PHE A 33 6.62 5.73 2.65
C PHE A 33 7.26 4.40 2.30
N LEU A 34 7.74 4.28 1.07
CA LEU A 34 8.50 3.12 0.60
C LEU A 34 9.91 3.60 0.23
N PRO A 35 10.97 2.83 0.54
CA PRO A 35 12.34 3.18 0.16
C PRO A 35 12.63 2.97 -1.34
N TYR A 36 11.62 2.55 -2.11
CA TYR A 36 11.65 2.32 -3.55
C TYR A 36 10.23 2.54 -4.13
N ALA A 37 10.19 2.81 -5.43
CA ALA A 37 8.95 2.88 -6.21
C ALA A 37 8.44 1.48 -6.57
N LEU A 38 7.12 1.30 -6.59
CA LEU A 38 6.49 0.09 -7.12
C LEU A 38 6.33 0.22 -8.64
N ASP A 39 6.43 -0.91 -9.34
CA ASP A 39 6.17 -0.92 -10.77
C ASP A 39 4.65 -0.90 -11.06
N THR A 40 4.30 -0.60 -12.32
CA THR A 40 2.90 -0.54 -12.75
C THR A 40 2.14 -1.85 -12.53
N ALA A 41 2.79 -3.00 -12.69
CA ALA A 41 2.15 -4.31 -12.50
C ALA A 41 1.87 -4.58 -11.02
N GLU A 42 2.72 -4.13 -10.12
CA GLU A 42 2.54 -4.19 -8.67
C GLU A 42 1.40 -3.27 -8.21
N LEU A 43 1.39 -2.01 -8.66
CA LEU A 43 0.32 -1.06 -8.37
C LEU A 43 -1.05 -1.60 -8.84
N GLU A 44 -1.10 -2.17 -10.04
CA GLU A 44 -2.32 -2.78 -10.59
C GLU A 44 -2.77 -4.01 -9.79
N LYS A 45 -1.84 -4.83 -9.29
CA LYS A 45 -2.19 -5.96 -8.42
C LYS A 45 -2.83 -5.48 -7.12
N ILE A 46 -2.28 -4.43 -6.49
CA ILE A 46 -2.83 -3.87 -5.25
C ILE A 46 -4.24 -3.33 -5.50
N ARG A 47 -4.43 -2.51 -6.55
CA ARG A 47 -5.72 -1.96 -6.94
C ARG A 47 -6.77 -3.04 -7.19
N ARG A 48 -6.44 -4.08 -7.96
CA ARG A 48 -7.38 -5.18 -8.27
C ARG A 48 -7.75 -6.00 -7.04
N LYS A 49 -6.80 -6.23 -6.12
CA LYS A 49 -7.04 -7.06 -4.94
C LYS A 49 -7.84 -6.34 -3.85
N THR A 50 -7.65 -5.02 -3.73
CA THR A 50 -8.22 -4.24 -2.62
C THR A 50 -9.40 -3.37 -3.04
N GLY A 51 -9.55 -3.07 -4.34
CA GLY A 51 -10.50 -2.09 -4.86
C GLY A 51 -10.18 -0.65 -4.47
N ALA A 52 -9.03 -0.39 -3.85
CA ALA A 52 -8.63 0.94 -3.41
C ALA A 52 -8.00 1.76 -4.56
N LEU A 53 -8.12 3.08 -4.48
CA LEU A 53 -7.40 3.97 -5.39
C LEU A 53 -5.99 4.18 -4.88
N VAL A 54 -4.99 3.74 -5.66
CA VAL A 54 -3.57 3.76 -5.27
C VAL A 54 -2.81 4.76 -6.15
N THR A 55 -2.33 5.87 -5.60
CA THR A 55 -1.53 6.88 -6.30
C THR A 55 -0.09 6.84 -5.80
N GLN A 56 0.88 6.68 -6.71
CA GLN A 56 2.29 6.82 -6.39
C GLN A 56 2.73 8.25 -6.70
N HIS A 57 3.34 8.90 -5.72
CA HIS A 57 3.94 10.22 -5.87
C HIS A 57 5.45 10.07 -5.89
N GLU A 58 6.08 10.58 -6.95
CA GLU A 58 7.53 10.64 -7.11
C GLU A 58 8.00 12.08 -6.90
N GLY A 59 9.01 12.31 -6.05
CA GLY A 59 9.44 13.67 -5.69
C GLY A 59 10.48 13.71 -4.56
N ASP A 60 10.45 14.75 -3.72
CA ASP A 60 11.39 14.90 -2.58
C ASP A 60 11.29 13.73 -1.58
N ARG A 61 10.13 13.09 -1.50
CA ARG A 61 9.93 11.79 -0.86
C ARG A 61 8.94 10.99 -1.68
N ASP A 62 9.35 9.80 -2.07
CA ASP A 62 8.45 8.87 -2.73
C ASP A 62 7.48 8.28 -1.70
N PHE A 63 6.18 8.37 -1.99
CA PHE A 63 5.17 7.77 -1.14
C PHE A 63 3.97 7.29 -1.94
N LEU A 64 3.31 6.29 -1.38
CA LEU A 64 2.09 5.70 -1.89
C LEU A 64 0.91 6.25 -1.11
N GLN A 65 0.02 6.96 -1.79
CA GLN A 65 -1.27 7.36 -1.25
C GLN A 65 -2.33 6.37 -1.66
N ILE A 66 -3.06 5.82 -0.69
CA ILE A 66 -4.13 4.87 -0.93
C ILE A 66 -5.43 5.41 -0.33
N MET A 67 -6.47 5.57 -1.15
CA MET A 67 -7.82 5.93 -0.72
C MET A 67 -8.71 4.67 -0.74
N LEU A 68 -9.38 4.38 0.38
CA LEU A 68 -9.97 3.08 0.70
C LEU A 68 -11.46 2.90 0.38
#